data_AF-A0A6V7M7W3-F1
#
_entry.id   AF-A0A6V7M7W3-F1
#
_cell.length_a   1.000
_cell.length_b   1.000
_cell.length_c   1.000
_cell.angle_alpha   90.00
_cell.angle_beta   90.00
_cell.angle_gamma   90.00
#
_symmetry.space_group_name_H-M   'P 1'
#
loop_
_entity.id
_entity.type
_entity.pdbx_description
1 polymer ?
#
loop_
_entity_poly.entity_id
_entity_poly.type
_entity_poly.pdbx_seq_one_letter_code
_entity_poly.pdbx_strand_id
1 'polypeptide(L)' 'VCDTVLMDFDDLVRVQTSFGTAAVIVMNKQTDVIKAIQRLIAFYKHESCGQCTPCREGINWMYKIMSR' A
#
# COMPACT_ATOMS: atom_id res chain seq x y z
N VAL A 1 16.95 -3.85 0.53
CA VAL A 1 16.08 -3.38 1.64
C VAL A 1 16.05 -4.42 2.74
N CYS A 2 15.50 -5.61 2.49
CA CYS A 2 15.30 -6.61 3.54
C CYS A 2 16.58 -7.16 4.20
N ASP A 3 17.74 -7.09 3.54
CA ASP A 3 19.00 -7.66 4.07
C ASP A 3 19.85 -6.65 4.87
N THR A 4 19.68 -5.35 4.66
CA THR A 4 20.64 -4.32 5.13
C THR A 4 20.02 -3.06 5.71
N VAL A 5 18.69 -2.88 5.62
CA VAL A 5 18.00 -1.67 6.10
C VAL A 5 17.43 -1.95 7.50
N LEU A 6 17.62 -1.03 8.44
CA LEU A 6 17.06 -1.16 9.78
C LEU A 6 15.56 -0.87 9.75
N MET A 7 14.80 -1.60 10.57
CA MET A 7 13.35 -1.43 10.73
C MET A 7 13.06 -0.28 11.72
N ASP A 8 13.49 0.93 11.38
CA ASP A 8 13.21 2.16 12.11
C ASP A 8 12.58 3.23 11.21
N PHE A 9 12.11 4.33 11.82
CA PHE A 9 11.42 5.40 11.09
C PHE A 9 12.30 6.11 10.06
N ASP A 10 13.58 6.32 10.36
CA ASP A 10 14.46 7.17 9.55
C ASP A 10 15.06 6.38 8.38
N ASP A 11 15.50 5.15 8.63
CA ASP A 11 16.10 4.28 7.62
C ASP A 11 15.09 3.86 6.54
N LEU A 12 13.85 3.58 6.93
CA LEU A 12 12.80 3.22 5.98
C LEU A 12 12.36 4.41 5.12
N VAL A 13 12.32 5.63 5.68
CA VAL A 13 12.07 6.85 4.89
C VAL A 13 13.20 7.10 3.89
N ARG A 14 14.47 6.88 4.27
CA ARG A 14 15.63 7.02 3.37
C ARG A 14 15.52 6.14 2.11
N VAL A 15 14.89 4.97 2.20
CA VAL A 15 14.68 4.06 1.07
C VAL A 15 13.29 4.20 0.41
N GLN A 16 12.63 5.36 0.58
CA GLN A 16 11.34 5.69 -0.05
C GLN A 16 10.18 4.76 0.37
N THR A 17 10.19 4.29 1.63
CA THR A 17 9.06 3.61 2.25
C THR A 17 8.75 4.21 3.62
N SER A 18 7.88 3.57 4.42
CA SER A 18 7.50 4.03 5.76
C SER A 18 7.39 2.86 6.73
N PHE A 19 7.78 3.09 7.99
CA PHE A 19 7.65 2.08 9.06
C PHE A 19 6.21 1.95 9.58
N GLY A 20 5.41 3.03 9.48
CA GLY A 20 3.99 3.02 9.85
C GLY A 20 3.72 2.45 11.26
N THR A 21 2.82 1.47 11.33
CA THR A 21 2.42 0.78 12.57
C THR A 21 3.34 -0.39 12.95
N ALA A 22 4.52 -0.51 12.31
CA ALA A 22 5.42 -1.65 12.40
C ALA A 22 4.81 -3.00 11.95
N ALA A 23 3.68 -2.99 11.25
CA ALA A 23 3.09 -4.18 10.66
C ALA A 23 3.83 -4.58 9.38
N VAL A 24 4.41 -5.77 9.36
CA VAL A 24 5.17 -6.29 8.21
C VAL A 24 4.35 -7.32 7.45
N ILE A 25 4.10 -7.06 6.16
CA ILE A 25 3.43 -7.99 5.25
C ILE A 25 4.49 -8.68 4.39
N VAL A 26 4.66 -9.99 4.57
CA VAL A 26 5.61 -10.79 3.79
C VAL A 26 4.88 -11.47 2.63
N MET A 27 5.36 -11.28 1.41
CA MET A 27 4.85 -11.93 0.20
C MET A 27 5.95 -12.82 -0.40
N ASN A 28 5.62 -14.08 -0.67
CA ASN A 28 6.54 -15.02 -1.32
C ASN A 28 6.40 -14.98 -2.86
N LYS A 29 7.23 -15.75 -3.58
CA LYS A 29 7.22 -15.81 -5.05
C LYS A 29 5.95 -16.41 -5.66
N GLN A 30 5.10 -17.06 -4.87
CA GLN A 30 3.82 -17.61 -5.34
C GLN A 30 2.69 -16.57 -5.26
N THR A 31 2.94 -15.42 -4.62
CA THR A 31 1.94 -14.37 -4.43
C THR A 31 1.82 -13.52 -5.69
N ASP A 32 0.61 -13.36 -6.19
CA ASP A 32 0.30 -12.34 -7.20
C ASP A 32 0.30 -10.96 -6.54
N VAL A 33 1.42 -10.25 -6.67
CA VAL A 33 1.62 -8.93 -6.06
C VAL A 33 0.62 -7.90 -6.59
N ILE A 34 0.19 -8.02 -7.85
CA ILE A 34 -0.80 -7.11 -8.44
C ILE A 34 -2.15 -7.30 -7.77
N LYS A 35 -2.61 -8.55 -7.60
CA LYS A 35 -3.85 -8.86 -6.87
C LYS A 35 -3.78 -8.44 -5.41
N ALA A 36 -2.62 -8.62 -4.76
CA ALA A 36 -2.43 -8.18 -3.38
C ALA A 36 -2.60 -6.66 -3.24
N ILE A 37 -1.94 -5.88 -4.10
CA ILE A 37 -2.06 -4.41 -4.11
C ILE A 37 -3.48 -3.97 -4.49
N GLN A 38 -4.12 -4.63 -5.46
CA GLN A 38 -5.52 -4.38 -5.82
C GLN A 38 -6.45 -4.59 -4.62
N ARG A 39 -6.22 -5.63 -3.81
CA ARG A 39 -7.00 -5.91 -2.59
C ARG A 39 -6.80 -4.83 -1.52
N LEU A 40 -5.60 -4.26 -1.39
CA LEU A 40 -5.31 -3.12 -0.52
C LEU A 40 -6.03 -1.85 -1.00
N ILE A 41 -6.02 -1.58 -2.30
CA ILE A 41 -6.75 -0.45 -2.89
C ILE A 41 -8.27 -0.62 -2.67
N ALA A 42 -8.79 -1.83 -2.78
CA ALA A 42 -10.19 -2.12 -2.47
C ALA A 42 -10.54 -1.83 -1.00
N PHE A 43 -9.62 -2.11 -0.06
CA PHE A 43 -9.77 -1.74 1.35
C PHE A 43 -9.77 -0.21 1.53
N TYR A 44 -8.79 0.50 0.97
CA TYR A 44 -8.76 1.97 1.06
C TYR A 44 -9.95 2.65 0.42
N LYS A 45 -10.51 2.05 -0.64
CA LYS A 45 -11.77 2.49 -1.25
C LYS A 45 -12.97 2.31 -0.31
N HIS A 46 -13.04 1.18 0.38
CA HIS A 46 -14.13 0.87 1.32
C HIS A 46 -14.07 1.74 2.58
N GLU A 47 -12.87 1.97 3.11
CA GLU A 47 -12.64 2.70 4.37
C GLU A 47 -12.36 4.19 4.18
N SER A 48 -12.45 4.72 2.96
CA SER A 48 -12.26 6.16 2.74
C SER A 48 -13.34 6.95 3.47
N CYS A 49 -12.95 7.92 4.29
CA CYS A 49 -13.90 8.83 4.95
C CYS A 49 -14.67 9.71 3.96
N GLY A 50 -14.20 9.79 2.71
CA GLY A 50 -14.87 10.53 1.65
C GLY A 50 -14.75 12.05 1.74
N GLN A 51 -13.91 12.63 2.60
CA GLN A 51 -13.82 14.08 2.78
C GLN A 51 -13.19 14.80 1.57
N CYS A 52 -11.98 14.41 1.18
CA CYS A 52 -11.22 15.06 0.11
C CYS A 52 -11.47 14.37 -1.25
N THR A 53 -11.87 15.13 -2.26
CA THR A 53 -12.06 14.65 -3.65
C THR A 53 -10.91 13.81 -4.20
N PRO A 54 -9.62 14.17 -4.05
CA PRO A 54 -8.53 13.32 -4.56
C PRO A 54 -8.50 11.93 -3.92
N CYS A 55 -8.93 11.78 -2.67
CA CYS A 55 -9.03 10.47 -2.02
C CYS A 55 -10.33 9.76 -2.43
N ARG A 56 -11.49 10.41 -2.25
CA ARG A 56 -12.83 9.82 -2.51
C ARG A 56 -12.98 9.34 -3.96
N GLU A 57 -12.63 10.18 -4.92
CA GLU A 57 -12.75 9.84 -6.34
C GLU A 57 -11.50 9.12 -6.85
N GLY A 58 -10.31 9.57 -6.43
CA GLY A 58 -9.05 9.00 -6.90
C GLY A 58 -8.90 7.52 -6.54
N ILE A 59 -9.31 7.11 -5.33
CA ILE A 59 -9.22 5.69 -4.94
C ILE A 59 -10.16 4.80 -5.76
N ASN A 60 -11.33 5.33 -6.17
CA ASN A 60 -12.24 4.64 -7.07
C ASN A 60 -11.62 4.45 -8.45
N TRP A 61 -10.92 5.46 -8.96
CA TRP A 61 -10.18 5.37 -10.21
C TRP A 61 -9.02 4.38 -10.14
N MET A 62 -8.22 4.41 -9.07
CA MET A 62 -7.14 3.47 -8.85
C MET A 62 -7.65 2.02 -8.84
N TYR A 63 -8.75 1.75 -8.15
CA TYR A 63 -9.36 0.42 -8.13
C TYR A 63 -9.77 -0.04 -9.54
N LYS A 64 -10.38 0.84 -10.35
CA LYS A 64 -10.76 0.52 -11.72
C LYS A 64 -9.54 0.23 -12.60
N ILE A 65 -8.44 0.98 -12.44
CA ILE A 65 -7.20 0.77 -13.21
C ILE A 65 -6.58 -0.59 -12.86
N MET A 66 -6.53 -0.94 -11.57
CA MET A 66 -5.96 -2.21 -11.10
C MET A 66 -6.83 -3.44 -11.40
N SER A 67 -8.10 -3.24 -11.79
CA SER A 67 -9.06 -4.30 -12.11
C SER A 67 -9.25 -4.52 -13.62
N ARG A 68 -8.39 -3.91 -14.44
CA ARG A 68 -8.34 -4.12 -15.90
C ARG A 68 -7.51 -5.35 -16.22
#